data_AF-A0A6I1I9F4-F1
#
_entry.id   AF-A0A6I1I9F4-F1
#
_cell.length_a   1.000
_cell.length_b   1.000
_cell.length_c   1.000
_cell.angle_alpha   90.00
_cell.angle_beta   90.00
_cell.angle_gamma   90.00
#
_symmetry.space_group_name_H-M   'P 1'
#
loop_
_entity.id
_entity.type
_entity.pdbx_description
1 polymer ?
#
loop_
_entity_poly.entity_id
_entity_poly.type
_entity_poly.pdbx_seq_one_letter_code
_entity_poly.pdbx_strand_id
1 'polypeptide(L)'
;MKPGYAAVLMVMLACPAQSRAQDATCDADDRAAVTTLDALPAQVQYLLGRARPGIAGIADIGGKFNPSDVILDDTVPMRRLVGGVAGHRCIWLTVEYGGVGHYQKKLEYRLIADIWMQRKGADVERAPAVLPPAMR
;
A
#
# COMPACT_ATOMS: atom_id res chain seq x y z
N MET A 1 25.75 34.64 55.40
CA MET A 1 25.99 33.93 54.13
C MET A 1 25.20 32.62 54.16
N LYS A 2 24.30 32.42 53.19
CA LYS A 2 23.47 31.21 53.03
C LYS A 2 24.30 30.09 52.40
N PRO A 3 24.01 28.84 52.76
CA PRO A 3 23.50 27.88 51.78
C PRO A 3 22.13 27.39 52.28
N GLY A 4 21.07 27.32 51.48
CA GLY A 4 21.04 26.90 50.08
C GLY A 4 20.15 25.66 50.09
N TYR A 5 18.84 25.87 49.88
CA TYR A 5 17.81 24.83 49.83
C TYR A 5 18.22 23.77 48.80
N ALA A 6 18.46 22.55 49.26
CA ALA A 6 18.75 21.41 48.40
C ALA A 6 18.03 20.18 48.94
N ALA A 7 16.78 19.97 48.54
CA ALA A 7 16.12 18.67 48.63
C ALA A 7 14.77 18.66 47.89
N VAL A 8 14.76 18.89 46.57
CA VAL A 8 13.66 18.39 45.74
C VAL A 8 14.25 17.97 44.40
N LEU A 9 14.50 16.67 44.23
CA LEU A 9 14.36 15.97 42.94
C LEU A 9 14.45 14.44 43.18
N MET A 10 13.41 13.85 43.76
CA MET A 10 13.25 12.39 43.72
C MET A 10 12.64 12.01 42.36
N VAL A 11 13.54 11.63 41.46
CA VAL A 11 13.45 10.48 40.55
C VAL A 11 12.04 10.17 40.03
N MET A 12 11.68 10.77 38.88
CA MET A 12 10.71 10.15 37.99
C MET A 12 11.35 8.87 37.43
N LEU A 13 11.01 7.73 38.03
CA LEU A 13 11.31 6.41 37.50
C LEU A 13 10.75 6.34 36.07
N ALA A 14 11.67 6.39 35.12
CA ALA A 14 11.44 6.12 33.72
C ALA A 14 10.72 4.78 33.59
N CYS A 15 9.49 4.81 33.08
CA CYS A 15 8.95 3.64 32.42
C CYS A 15 9.70 3.56 31.07
N PRO A 16 10.56 2.55 30.82
CA PRO A 16 10.91 2.25 29.46
C PRO A 16 9.67 1.63 28.84
N ALA A 17 8.71 2.47 28.44
CA ALA A 17 7.80 2.11 27.38
C ALA A 17 8.68 1.96 26.14
N GLN A 18 9.31 0.79 26.00
CA GLN A 18 9.82 0.30 24.73
C GLN A 18 8.59 0.09 23.86
N SER A 19 8.07 1.21 23.35
CA SER A 19 7.23 1.20 22.18
C SER A 19 8.15 0.72 21.07
N ARG A 20 8.24 -0.61 20.92
CA ARG A 20 8.69 -1.18 19.67
C ARG A 20 7.61 -0.80 18.68
N ALA A 21 7.76 0.37 18.08
CA ALA A 21 7.39 0.54 16.69
C ALA A 21 8.16 -0.58 15.99
N GLN A 22 7.51 -1.74 15.85
CA GLN A 22 7.89 -2.68 14.83
C GLN A 22 7.60 -1.91 13.55
N ASP A 23 8.59 -1.14 13.13
CA ASP A 23 8.79 -0.87 11.73
C ASP A 23 8.90 -2.26 11.12
N ALA A 24 7.75 -2.81 10.75
CA ALA A 24 7.68 -4.01 9.95
C ALA A 24 8.22 -3.58 8.58
N THR A 25 9.52 -3.31 8.50
CA THR A 25 10.21 -3.20 7.25
C THR A 25 9.79 -4.43 6.47
N CYS A 26 9.33 -4.21 5.25
CA CYS A 26 9.12 -5.33 4.36
C CYS A 26 10.50 -5.99 4.30
N ASP A 27 10.68 -7.21 4.82
CA ASP A 27 12.01 -7.80 4.80
C ASP A 27 12.41 -8.05 3.34
N ALA A 28 13.69 -7.83 3.03
CA ALA A 28 14.17 -7.89 1.66
C ALA A 28 14.32 -9.34 1.15
N ASP A 29 14.57 -10.27 2.06
CA ASP A 29 15.04 -11.62 1.75
C ASP A 29 13.95 -12.55 1.17
N ASP A 30 12.67 -12.21 1.35
CA ASP A 30 11.52 -13.04 0.97
C ASP A 30 10.66 -12.43 -0.16
N ARG A 31 11.22 -11.50 -0.96
CA ARG A 31 10.43 -10.79 -1.98
C ARG A 31 10.61 -11.36 -3.38
N ALA A 32 9.49 -11.70 -4.01
CA ALA A 32 9.43 -11.98 -5.44
C ALA A 32 9.12 -10.71 -6.24
N ALA A 33 9.69 -10.59 -7.43
CA ALA A 33 9.31 -9.53 -8.37
C ALA A 33 7.85 -9.72 -8.83
N VAL A 34 7.09 -8.62 -8.85
CA VAL A 34 5.72 -8.61 -9.40
C VAL A 34 5.81 -8.29 -10.88
N THR A 35 5.57 -9.30 -11.72
CA THR A 35 5.61 -9.19 -13.19
C THR A 35 4.21 -9.12 -13.82
N THR A 36 3.15 -9.34 -13.04
CA THR A 36 1.76 -9.27 -13.47
C THR A 36 0.85 -8.96 -12.29
N LEU A 37 -0.28 -8.30 -12.55
CA LEU A 37 -1.33 -8.08 -11.56
C LEU A 37 -1.90 -9.39 -11.01
N ASP A 38 -1.88 -10.47 -11.80
CA ASP A 38 -2.45 -11.77 -11.42
C ASP A 38 -1.58 -12.50 -10.37
N ALA A 39 -0.33 -12.08 -10.19
CA ALA A 39 0.57 -12.59 -9.14
C ALA A 39 0.25 -12.02 -7.75
N LEU A 40 -0.65 -11.04 -7.66
CA LEU A 40 -1.00 -10.39 -6.41
C LEU A 40 -2.15 -11.12 -5.69
N PRO A 41 -2.23 -11.06 -4.36
CA PRO A 41 -3.39 -11.53 -3.62
C PRO A 41 -4.68 -10.87 -4.14
N ALA A 42 -5.78 -11.64 -4.21
CA ALA A 42 -7.06 -11.15 -4.74
C ALA A 42 -7.57 -9.86 -4.05
N GLN A 43 -7.35 -9.72 -2.73
CA GLN A 43 -7.68 -8.50 -2.00
C GLN A 43 -6.91 -7.27 -2.52
N VAL A 44 -5.63 -7.44 -2.88
CA VAL A 44 -4.81 -6.36 -3.43
C VAL A 44 -5.23 -6.05 -4.86
N GLN A 45 -5.55 -7.06 -5.68
CA GLN A 45 -6.12 -6.87 -7.01
C GLN A 45 -7.42 -6.06 -6.96
N TYR A 46 -8.29 -6.35 -5.99
CA TYR A 46 -9.51 -5.60 -5.74
C TYR A 46 -9.23 -4.14 -5.36
N LEU A 47 -8.31 -3.90 -4.41
CA LEU A 47 -7.89 -2.54 -4.01
C LEU A 47 -7.32 -1.74 -5.19
N LEU A 48 -6.58 -2.40 -6.07
CA LEU A 48 -6.06 -1.78 -7.29
C LEU A 48 -7.15 -1.50 -8.32
N GLY A 49 -8.35 -2.07 -8.16
CA GLY A 49 -9.45 -1.93 -9.11
C GLY A 49 -9.26 -2.78 -10.36
N ARG A 50 -8.59 -3.94 -10.27
CA ARG A 50 -8.35 -4.85 -11.41
C ARG A 50 -9.64 -5.23 -12.16
N ALA A 51 -10.73 -5.43 -11.44
CA ALA A 51 -12.03 -5.76 -12.02
C ALA A 51 -12.90 -4.53 -12.36
N ARG A 52 -12.43 -3.30 -12.09
CA ARG A 52 -13.18 -2.09 -12.43
C ARG A 52 -13.04 -1.84 -13.94
N PRO A 53 -14.14 -1.63 -14.68
CA PRO A 53 -14.07 -1.35 -16.10
C PRO A 53 -13.54 0.06 -16.38
N GLY A 54 -13.04 0.24 -17.59
CA GLY A 54 -12.71 1.55 -18.16
C GLY A 54 -11.65 2.33 -17.41
N ILE A 55 -11.77 3.66 -17.41
CA ILE A 55 -10.78 4.59 -16.84
C ILE A 55 -10.47 4.34 -15.35
N ALA A 56 -11.44 3.77 -14.61
CA ALA A 56 -11.29 3.44 -13.19
C ALA A 56 -10.51 2.13 -12.96
N GLY A 57 -10.24 1.35 -14.01
CA GLY A 57 -9.48 0.12 -13.95
C GLY A 57 -7.97 0.32 -13.77
N ILE A 58 -7.24 -0.78 -13.99
CA ILE A 58 -5.77 -0.78 -14.04
C ILE A 58 -5.30 -1.80 -15.09
N ALA A 59 -4.43 -1.36 -15.98
CA ALA A 59 -3.76 -2.22 -16.94
C ALA A 59 -2.58 -2.96 -16.31
N ASP A 60 -2.28 -4.14 -16.84
CA ASP A 60 -1.07 -4.88 -16.48
C ASP A 60 0.18 -4.27 -17.14
N ILE A 61 1.36 -4.75 -16.77
CA ILE A 61 2.65 -4.33 -17.35
C ILE A 61 2.60 -4.52 -18.88
N GLY A 62 2.89 -3.44 -19.62
CA GLY A 62 2.83 -3.41 -21.08
C GLY A 62 1.42 -3.34 -21.68
N GLY A 63 0.36 -3.38 -20.87
CA GLY A 63 -1.02 -3.25 -21.31
C GLY A 63 -1.37 -1.86 -21.86
N LYS A 64 -2.48 -1.79 -22.61
CA LYS A 64 -3.05 -0.54 -23.14
C LYS A 64 -3.46 0.38 -21.99
N PHE A 65 -3.02 1.62 -22.04
CA PHE A 65 -3.15 2.61 -20.97
C PHE A 65 -3.28 4.00 -21.58
N ASN A 66 -4.12 4.86 -20.99
CA ASN A 66 -4.26 6.25 -21.41
C ASN A 66 -3.42 7.17 -20.50
N PRO A 67 -2.32 7.78 -21.01
CA PRO A 67 -1.49 8.69 -20.23
C PRO A 67 -2.08 10.10 -20.08
N SER A 68 -3.11 10.46 -20.84
CA SER A 68 -3.63 11.84 -20.95
C SER A 68 -5.02 12.00 -20.32
N ASP A 69 -5.49 13.23 -20.19
CA ASP A 69 -6.87 13.58 -19.82
C ASP A 69 -7.86 13.52 -20.98
N VAL A 70 -7.39 13.29 -22.21
CA VAL A 70 -8.23 13.11 -23.39
C VAL A 70 -8.70 11.65 -23.46
N ILE A 71 -10.00 11.42 -23.24
CA ILE A 71 -10.60 10.09 -23.25
C ILE A 71 -11.37 9.89 -24.57
N LEU A 72 -10.74 9.21 -25.53
CA LEU A 72 -11.38 8.79 -26.79
C LEU A 72 -11.92 7.36 -26.75
N ASP A 73 -11.38 6.55 -25.84
CA ASP A 73 -11.75 5.15 -25.62
C ASP A 73 -11.88 4.96 -24.10
N ASP A 74 -13.11 4.91 -23.61
CA ASP A 74 -13.44 4.83 -22.19
C ASP A 74 -13.19 3.43 -21.60
N THR A 75 -12.88 2.44 -22.44
CA THR A 75 -12.52 1.08 -22.02
C THR A 75 -11.07 0.98 -21.56
N VAL A 76 -10.25 1.99 -21.86
CA VAL A 76 -8.81 2.00 -21.55
C VAL A 76 -8.57 2.59 -20.17
N PRO A 77 -7.90 1.86 -19.26
CA PRO A 77 -7.61 2.37 -17.93
C PRO A 77 -6.61 3.52 -17.96
N MET A 78 -6.75 4.43 -16.99
CA MET A 78 -5.82 5.54 -16.75
C MET A 78 -4.80 5.21 -15.65
N ARG A 79 -4.68 3.93 -15.29
CA ARG A 79 -3.66 3.41 -14.38
C ARG A 79 -3.01 2.17 -14.98
N ARG A 80 -1.71 1.99 -14.76
CA ARG A 80 -0.98 0.80 -15.22
C ARG A 80 0.05 0.35 -14.20
N LEU A 81 0.15 -0.96 -13.98
CA LEU A 81 1.24 -1.53 -13.21
C LEU A 81 2.56 -1.35 -13.98
N VAL A 82 3.57 -0.79 -13.33
CA VAL A 82 4.94 -0.68 -13.88
C VAL A 82 5.80 -1.83 -13.37
N GLY A 83 5.58 -2.25 -12.13
CA GLY A 83 6.29 -3.34 -11.50
C GLY A 83 6.25 -3.22 -9.98
N GLY A 84 6.95 -4.11 -9.29
CA GLY A 84 6.98 -4.09 -7.84
C GLY A 84 7.63 -5.33 -7.26
N VAL A 85 7.48 -5.47 -5.94
CA VAL A 85 7.93 -6.63 -5.19
C VAL A 85 6.85 -7.05 -4.19
N ALA A 86 6.65 -8.36 -4.06
CA ALA A 86 5.68 -8.95 -3.15
C ALA A 86 6.39 -9.95 -2.23
N GLY A 87 6.20 -9.81 -0.92
CA GLY A 87 6.56 -10.80 0.08
C GLY A 87 5.35 -11.19 0.92
N HIS A 88 5.56 -12.11 1.87
CA HIS A 88 4.48 -12.72 2.66
C HIS A 88 3.53 -11.71 3.36
N ARG A 89 4.08 -10.61 3.87
CA ARG A 89 3.32 -9.62 4.67
C ARG A 89 3.34 -8.20 4.12
N CYS A 90 4.03 -7.98 3.00
CA CYS A 90 4.18 -6.66 2.43
C CYS A 90 4.35 -6.70 0.91
N ILE A 91 3.73 -5.74 0.23
CA ILE A 91 3.83 -5.55 -1.21
C ILE A 91 4.15 -4.07 -1.49
N TRP A 92 5.12 -3.83 -2.36
CA TRP A 92 5.44 -2.52 -2.91
C TRP A 92 5.22 -2.53 -4.42
N LEU A 93 4.39 -1.63 -4.91
CA LEU A 93 4.12 -1.49 -6.34
C LEU A 93 4.49 -0.10 -6.82
N THR A 94 4.91 0.01 -8.06
CA THR A 94 4.95 1.26 -8.81
C THR A 94 3.81 1.23 -9.81
N VAL A 95 2.94 2.24 -9.73
CA VAL A 95 1.78 2.40 -10.62
C VAL A 95 1.92 3.71 -11.35
N GLU A 96 1.73 3.66 -12.65
CA GLU A 96 1.66 4.80 -13.55
C GLU A 96 0.22 5.32 -13.60
N TYR A 97 0.07 6.63 -13.56
CA TYR A 97 -1.20 7.35 -13.56
C TYR A 97 -1.21 8.32 -14.74
N GLY A 98 -2.27 8.25 -15.55
CA GLY A 98 -2.56 9.23 -16.59
C GLY A 98 -3.52 10.32 -16.10
N GLY A 99 -3.99 11.14 -17.02
CA GLY A 99 -4.92 12.24 -16.77
C GLY A 99 -4.28 13.60 -17.01
N VAL A 100 -4.70 14.61 -16.24
CA VAL A 100 -4.23 16.00 -16.41
C VAL A 100 -2.72 16.11 -16.22
N GLY A 101 -2.14 15.23 -15.39
CA GLY A 101 -0.71 15.02 -15.29
C GLY A 101 -0.37 13.54 -15.36
N HIS A 102 0.68 13.21 -16.11
CA HIS A 102 1.24 11.86 -16.18
C HIS A 102 2.36 11.70 -15.14
N TYR A 103 2.24 10.70 -14.27
CA TYR A 103 3.21 10.46 -13.20
C TYR A 103 3.21 9.01 -12.73
N GLN A 104 4.19 8.64 -11.90
CA GLN A 104 4.25 7.35 -11.23
C GLN A 104 4.17 7.52 -9.72
N LYS A 105 3.54 6.55 -9.05
CA LYS A 105 3.39 6.53 -7.59
C LYS A 105 3.77 5.17 -7.04
N LYS A 106 4.44 5.18 -5.89
CA LYS A 106 4.71 3.97 -5.10
C LYS A 106 3.55 3.70 -4.16
N LEU A 107 3.02 2.48 -4.21
CA LEU A 107 1.98 1.97 -3.33
C LEU A 107 2.59 0.95 -2.37
N GLU A 108 2.18 1.01 -1.10
CA GLU A 108 2.58 0.05 -0.07
C GLU A 108 1.34 -0.65 0.47
N TYR A 109 1.32 -1.97 0.44
CA TYR A 109 0.29 -2.80 1.08
C TYR A 109 0.92 -3.65 2.18
N ARG A 110 0.20 -3.81 3.29
CA ARG A 110 0.62 -4.65 4.41
C ARG A 110 -0.49 -5.59 4.85
N LEU A 111 -0.10 -6.80 5.21
CA LEU A 111 -0.97 -7.80 5.81
C LEU A 111 -1.01 -7.60 7.33
N ILE A 112 -2.17 -7.19 7.85
CA ILE A 112 -2.42 -6.94 9.27
C ILE A 112 -3.70 -7.67 9.65
N ALA A 113 -3.62 -8.57 10.64
CA ALA A 113 -4.73 -9.43 11.05
C ALA A 113 -5.44 -10.09 9.84
N ASP A 114 -4.65 -10.69 8.95
CA ASP A 114 -5.09 -11.38 7.73
C ASP A 114 -5.84 -10.53 6.70
N ILE A 115 -5.76 -9.20 6.82
CA ILE A 115 -6.34 -8.25 5.88
C ILE A 115 -5.23 -7.43 5.23
N TRP A 116 -5.22 -7.37 3.89
CA TRP A 116 -4.34 -6.47 3.15
C TRP A 116 -4.86 -5.04 3.24
N MET A 117 -4.04 -4.14 3.77
CA MET A 117 -4.35 -2.72 3.86
C MET A 117 -3.32 -1.88 3.12
N GLN A 118 -3.80 -0.90 2.36
CA GLN A 118 -2.93 0.10 1.74
C GLN A 118 -2.43 1.08 2.81
N ARG A 119 -1.11 1.22 2.94
CA ARG A 119 -0.45 2.10 3.93
C ARG A 119 0.06 3.39 3.32
N LYS A 120 0.42 3.37 2.04
CA LYS A 120 0.88 4.53 1.29
C LYS A 120 0.35 4.49 -0.14
N GLY A 121 0.14 5.66 -0.73
CA GLY A 121 -0.05 5.78 -2.17
C GLY A 121 -1.50 5.88 -2.67
N ALA A 122 -2.52 5.81 -1.82
CA ALA A 122 -3.90 6.19 -2.13
C ALA A 122 -4.51 6.89 -0.91
N ASP A 123 -5.62 7.60 -1.09
CA ASP A 123 -6.50 7.89 0.05
C ASP A 123 -6.77 6.57 0.78
N VAL A 124 -6.77 6.59 2.12
CA VAL A 124 -6.75 5.37 2.94
C VAL A 124 -8.04 4.56 2.70
N GLU A 125 -8.01 3.65 1.72
CA GLU A 125 -9.10 2.76 1.38
C GLU A 125 -8.79 1.35 1.94
N ARG A 126 -9.71 0.79 2.73
CA ARG A 126 -9.59 -0.56 3.30
C ARG A 126 -10.19 -1.57 2.32
N ALA A 127 -9.53 -2.71 2.11
CA ALA A 127 -10.13 -3.78 1.33
C ALA A 127 -11.37 -4.33 2.06
N PRO A 128 -12.48 -4.62 1.38
CA PRO A 128 -13.57 -5.37 1.98
C PRO A 128 -13.08 -6.77 2.37
N ALA A 129 -13.62 -7.30 3.46
CA ALA A 129 -13.39 -8.68 3.85
C ALA A 129 -13.94 -9.60 2.75
N VAL A 130 -13.09 -10.42 2.14
CA VAL A 130 -13.54 -11.44 1.19
C VAL A 130 -14.26 -12.50 2.02
N LEU A 131 -15.59 -12.49 2.00
CA LEU A 131 -16.36 -13.63 2.48
C LEU A 131 -16.10 -14.82 1.55
N PRO A 132 -15.84 -16.03 2.07
CA PRO A 132 -15.71 -17.21 1.22
C PRO A 132 -17.00 -17.40 0.42
N PRO A 133 -16.94 -17.96 -0.81
CA PRO A 133 -18.13 -18.22 -1.60
C PRO A 133 -19.07 -19.07 -0.76
N ALA A 134 -20.32 -18.60 -0.61
CA ALA A 134 -21.36 -19.39 0.04
C ALA A 134 -21.48 -20.71 -0.73
N MET A 135 -21.11 -21.81 -0.09
CA MET A 135 -21.39 -23.15 -0.60
C MET A 135 -22.92 -23.25 -0.77
N ARG A 136 -23.36 -23.39 -2.02
CA ARG A 136 -24.71 -23.81 -2.36
C ARG A 136 -24.80 -25.33 -2.26
#